data_AF-A0A257UZU0-F1
#
_entry.id   AF-A0A257UZU0-F1
#
_cell.length_a   1.000
_cell.length_b   1.000
_cell.length_c   1.000
_cell.angle_alpha   90.00
_cell.angle_beta   90.00
_cell.angle_gamma   90.00
#
_symmetry.space_group_name_H-M   'P 1'
#
loop_
_entity.id
_entity.type
_entity.pdbx_description
1 polymer ?
#
loop_
_entity_poly.entity_id
_entity_poly.type
_entity_poly.pdbx_seq_one_letter_code
_entity_poly.pdbx_strand_id
1 'polypeptide(L)' 'MRSIQNRTTAAVFGLGLLALAPTTAQAIPAFAAQTGEECSACHIGFPQLTAYGREFKLEGYVAGGTFPTWKNFALMSQIG' A
#
# COMPACT_ATOMS: atom_id res chain seq x y z
N MET A 1 -29.82 -25.13 21.31
CA MET A 1 -30.25 -23.73 21.56
C MET A 1 -29.07 -22.77 21.72
N ARG A 2 -28.09 -22.99 22.62
CA ARG A 2 -26.91 -22.10 22.79
C ARG A 2 -26.01 -21.96 21.54
N SER A 3 -25.87 -23.01 20.72
CA SER A 3 -25.06 -22.97 19.49
C SER A 3 -25.68 -22.16 18.35
N ILE A 4 -27.01 -22.06 18.30
CA ILE A 4 -27.73 -21.24 17.31
C ILE A 4 -27.62 -19.76 17.70
N GLN A 5 -27.78 -19.44 18.99
CA GLN A 5 -27.59 -18.08 19.52
C GLN A 5 -26.18 -17.52 19.23
N ASN A 6 -25.13 -18.35 19.35
CA ASN A 6 -23.75 -17.94 19.07
C ASN A 6 -23.47 -17.71 17.57
N ARG A 7 -24.15 -18.45 16.69
CA ARG A 7 -24.02 -18.25 15.24
C ARG A 7 -24.70 -16.95 14.80
N THR A 8 -25.86 -16.65 15.37
CA THR A 8 -26.59 -15.42 15.09
C THR A 8 -25.84 -14.18 15.61
N THR A 9 -25.25 -14.24 16.81
CA THR A 9 -24.47 -13.10 17.33
C THR A 9 -23.22 -12.84 16.50
N ALA A 10 -22.49 -13.88 16.10
CA ALA A 10 -21.32 -13.74 15.22
C ALA A 10 -21.69 -13.15 13.86
N ALA A 11 -22.80 -13.59 13.25
CA ALA A 11 -23.27 -13.07 11.97
C ALA A 11 -23.68 -11.60 12.04
N VAL A 12 -24.44 -11.20 13.08
CA VAL A 12 -24.85 -9.81 13.29
C VAL A 12 -23.63 -8.91 13.53
N PHE A 13 -22.65 -9.38 14.32
CA PHE A 13 -21.42 -8.64 14.57
C PHE A 13 -20.58 -8.47 13.31
N GLY A 14 -20.44 -9.53 12.51
CA GLY A 14 -19.74 -9.49 11.22
C GLY A 14 -20.39 -8.54 10.22
N LEU A 15 -21.72 -8.55 10.11
CA LEU A 15 -22.45 -7.60 9.26
C LEU A 15 -22.29 -6.16 9.75
N GLY A 16 -22.34 -5.96 11.08
CA GLY A 16 -22.13 -4.66 11.70
C GLY A 16 -20.74 -4.10 11.38
N LEU A 17 -19.69 -4.91 11.46
CA LEU A 17 -18.32 -4.50 11.11
C LEU A 17 -18.19 -4.11 9.63
N LEU A 18 -18.86 -4.83 8.73
CA LEU A 18 -18.82 -4.52 7.30
C LEU A 18 -19.51 -3.18 6.97
N ALA A 19 -20.55 -2.81 7.73
CA ALA A 19 -21.21 -1.52 7.58
C ALA A 19 -20.34 -0.32 8.00
N LEU A 20 -19.27 -0.55 8.78
CA LEU A 20 -18.29 0.46 9.15
C LEU A 20 -17.10 0.55 8.18
N ALA A 21 -17.07 -0.26 7.12
CA ALA A 21 -15.99 -0.21 6.16
C ALA A 21 -15.99 1.14 5.39
N PRO A 22 -14.84 1.82 5.24
CA PRO A 22 -14.76 3.04 4.47
C PRO A 22 -15.10 2.77 2.99
N THR A 23 -16.01 3.57 2.43
CA THR A 23 -16.48 3.42 1.04
C THR A 23 -15.66 4.25 0.04
N THR A 24 -14.79 5.12 0.54
CA THR A 24 -13.94 6.00 -0.27
C THR A 24 -12.47 5.80 0.08
N ALA A 25 -11.65 5.55 -0.93
CA ALA A 25 -10.21 5.61 -0.83
C ALA A 25 -9.75 6.99 -1.31
N GLN A 26 -9.43 7.89 -0.39
CA GLN A 26 -8.75 9.14 -0.74
C GLN A 26 -7.30 8.78 -1.07
N ALA A 27 -6.85 9.04 -2.30
CA ALA A 27 -5.42 9.02 -2.63
C ALA A 27 -4.78 10.10 -1.75
N ILE A 28 -4.10 9.67 -0.68
CA ILE A 28 -3.81 10.57 0.44
C ILE A 28 -2.87 11.68 -0.06
N PRO A 29 -3.29 12.97 -0.10
CA PRO A 29 -2.37 14.09 -0.37
C PRO A 29 -1.22 14.11 0.65
N ALA A 30 -1.45 13.52 1.83
CA ALA A 30 -0.41 13.32 2.84
C ALA A 30 0.76 12.48 2.34
N PHE A 31 0.59 11.56 1.37
CA PHE A 31 1.73 10.80 0.86
C PHE A 31 2.66 11.68 0.01
N ALA A 32 2.08 12.47 -0.90
CA ALA A 32 2.82 13.48 -1.65
C ALA A 32 3.44 14.54 -0.71
N ALA A 33 2.71 14.96 0.33
CA ALA A 33 3.24 15.90 1.32
C ALA A 33 4.34 15.32 2.22
N GLN A 34 4.28 14.02 2.56
CA GLN A 34 5.28 13.33 3.36
C GLN A 34 6.59 13.14 2.59
N THR A 35 6.48 12.83 1.31
CA THR A 35 7.63 12.54 0.44
C THR A 35 8.17 13.78 -0.26
N GLY A 36 7.34 14.83 -0.41
CA GLY A 36 7.65 16.00 -1.22
C GLY A 36 7.51 15.75 -2.73
N GLU A 37 7.07 14.56 -3.13
CA GLU A 37 6.95 14.18 -4.54
C GLU A 37 5.58 14.53 -5.11
N GLU A 38 5.57 15.15 -6.28
CA GLU A 38 4.32 15.37 -7.00
C GLU A 38 3.76 14.06 -7.59
N CYS A 39 2.44 14.01 -7.79
CA CYS A 39 1.79 12.82 -8.33
C CYS A 39 2.36 12.42 -9.71
N SER A 40 2.71 13.41 -10.55
CA SER A 40 3.18 13.19 -11.91
C SER A 40 4.63 12.67 -11.98
N ALA A 41 5.42 12.93 -10.94
CA ALA A 41 6.76 12.37 -10.80
C ALA A 41 6.70 10.85 -10.69
N CYS A 42 5.75 10.33 -9.90
CA CYS A 42 5.58 8.89 -9.70
C CYS A 42 4.70 8.22 -10.78
N HIS A 43 3.66 8.89 -11.28
CA HIS A 43 2.63 8.27 -12.13
C HIS A 43 2.49 8.88 -13.52
N ILE A 44 2.37 8.01 -14.53
CA ILE A 44 1.94 8.37 -15.89
C ILE A 44 0.41 8.23 -16.08
N GLY A 45 -0.26 7.69 -15.08
CA GLY A 45 -1.70 7.38 -15.06
C GLY A 45 -1.93 6.27 -14.05
N PHE A 46 -2.78 6.47 -13.05
CA PHE A 46 -2.95 5.50 -11.98
C PHE A 46 -3.50 4.16 -12.54
N PRO A 47 -2.94 2.99 -12.17
CA PRO A 47 -1.89 2.75 -11.15
C PRO A 47 -0.45 2.67 -11.72
N GLN A 48 -0.22 2.98 -13.00
CA GLN A 48 1.07 2.84 -13.65
C GLN A 48 2.09 3.90 -13.22
N LEU A 49 3.33 3.45 -13.02
CA LEU A 49 4.44 4.26 -12.53
C LEU A 49 5.40 4.68 -13.66
N THR A 50 6.03 5.85 -13.50
CA THR A 50 7.22 6.27 -14.26
C THR A 50 8.41 5.37 -13.91
N ALA A 51 9.55 5.51 -14.62
CA ALA A 51 10.79 4.85 -14.23
C ALA A 51 11.22 5.26 -12.82
N TYR A 52 11.22 6.57 -12.54
CA TYR A 52 11.48 7.14 -11.23
C TYR A 52 10.55 6.56 -10.15
N GLY A 53 9.24 6.56 -10.37
CA GLY A 53 8.27 6.07 -9.38
C GLY A 53 8.47 4.59 -9.02
N ARG A 54 8.94 3.77 -9.96
CA ARG A 54 9.30 2.37 -9.67
C ARG A 54 10.54 2.28 -8.78
N GLU A 55 11.58 3.04 -9.10
CA GLU A 55 12.82 3.05 -8.33
C GLU A 55 12.59 3.60 -6.92
N PHE A 56 11.88 4.73 -6.80
CA PHE A 56 11.49 5.34 -5.54
C PHE A 56 10.72 4.36 -4.65
N LYS A 57 9.76 3.62 -5.22
CA LYS A 57 9.05 2.54 -4.51
C LYS A 57 9.98 1.42 -4.04
N LEU A 58 10.91 0.99 -4.90
CA LEU A 58 11.91 -0.04 -4.57
C LEU A 58 12.93 0.43 -3.51
N GLU A 59 13.12 1.73 -3.34
CA GLU A 59 13.96 2.35 -2.30
C GLU A 59 13.22 2.58 -0.99
N GLY A 60 11.97 2.12 -0.88
CA GLY A 60 11.16 2.35 0.32
C GLY A 60 10.68 3.79 0.45
N TYR A 61 10.48 4.48 -0.67
CA TYR A 61 9.98 5.86 -0.73
C TYR A 61 10.94 6.90 -0.14
N VAL A 62 12.24 6.71 -0.36
CA VAL A 62 13.30 7.66 0.00
C VAL A 62 13.98 8.13 -1.29
N ALA A 63 14.03 9.44 -1.50
CA ALA A 63 14.67 10.03 -2.66
C ALA A 63 16.20 10.04 -2.48
N GLY A 64 16.94 9.76 -3.56
CA GLY A 64 18.40 9.91 -3.59
C GLY A 64 19.21 8.64 -3.31
N GLY A 65 18.64 7.44 -3.42
CA GLY A 65 19.44 6.20 -3.41
C GLY A 65 20.11 5.90 -2.06
N THR A 66 19.62 6.49 -0.98
CA THR A 66 20.19 6.33 0.38
C THR A 66 19.70 5.07 1.08
N PHE A 67 18.74 4.34 0.48
CA PHE A 67 18.49 2.95 0.83
C PHE A 67 19.82 2.20 0.73
N PRO A 68 20.23 1.40 1.74
CA PRO A 68 21.59 0.91 1.74
C PRO A 68 21.77 0.00 0.52
N THR A 69 22.98 -0.07 -0.04
CA THR A 69 23.33 -0.68 -1.36
C THR A 69 22.93 -2.15 -1.51
N TRP A 70 22.21 -2.66 -0.53
CA TRP A 70 21.46 -3.85 -0.61
C TRP A 70 20.23 -3.87 -1.55
N LYS A 71 20.37 -3.37 -2.78
CA LYS A 71 19.65 -3.90 -3.97
C LYS A 71 20.43 -5.00 -4.72
N ASN A 72 21.76 -5.06 -4.54
CA ASN A 72 22.64 -6.02 -5.21
C ASN A 72 22.42 -7.50 -4.84
N PHE A 73 22.27 -7.92 -3.57
CA PHE A 73 21.85 -9.30 -3.16
C PHE A 73 20.39 -9.64 -3.52
N ALA A 74 19.46 -8.68 -3.68
CA ALA A 74 18.13 -8.99 -4.20
C ALA A 74 18.18 -9.31 -5.71
N LEU A 75 19.03 -8.63 -6.49
CA LEU A 75 19.36 -9.02 -7.86
C LEU A 75 20.23 -10.30 -7.92
N MET A 76 21.18 -10.47 -7.00
CA MET A 76 22.05 -11.65 -6.93
C MET A 76 21.27 -12.93 -6.56
N SER A 77 20.16 -12.79 -5.83
CA SER A 77 19.23 -13.88 -5.50
C SER A 77 18.30 -14.26 -6.67
N GLN A 78 18.23 -13.46 -7.73
CA GLN A 78 17.43 -13.76 -8.92
C GLN A 78 18.27 -14.35 -10.06
N ILE A 79 19.58 -14.47 -9.86
CA ILE A 79 20.53 -15.11 -10.79
C ILE A 79 21.10 -16.43 -10.23
N GLY A 80 20.42 -17.01 -9.24
CA GLY A 80 20.71 -18.33 -8.67
C GLY A 80 19.52 -19.26 -8.79
#